data_AF-A0A942C6X7-F1
#
_entry.id   AF-A0A942C6X7-F1
#
_cell.length_a   1.000
_cell.length_b   1.000
_cell.length_c   1.000
_cell.angle_alpha   90.00
_cell.angle_beta   90.00
_cell.angle_gamma   90.00
#
_symmetry.space_group_name_H-M   'P 1'
#
loop_
_entity.id
_entity.type
_entity.pdbx_description
1 polymer ?
#
loop_
_entity_poly.entity_id
_entity_poly.type
_entity_poly.pdbx_seq_one_letter_code
_entity_poly.pdbx_strand_id
1 'polypeptide(L)'
;MKDLITQIGWHILFIAGEFKAAGWSWSPETARRKVILRITAQSTAAKYNCVEIRQIEMKKWLGLTRIGITAQARQIQVTGMLPPGRARISYASE
;
A
#
# COMPACT_ATOMS: atom_id res chain seq x y z
N MET A 1 -12.26 -7.82 -3.62
CA MET A 1 -10.89 -8.34 -3.40
C MET A 1 -10.68 -8.75 -1.95
N LYS A 2 -11.01 -7.91 -0.96
CA LYS A 2 -10.95 -8.31 0.46
C LYS A 2 -11.79 -9.56 0.75
N ASP A 3 -13.01 -9.60 0.21
CA ASP A 3 -13.93 -10.73 0.42
C ASP A 3 -13.38 -12.04 -0.17
N LEU A 4 -12.74 -11.97 -1.34
CA LEU A 4 -12.12 -13.13 -1.98
C LEU A 4 -10.93 -13.65 -1.16
N ILE A 5 -10.08 -12.75 -0.65
CA ILE A 5 -8.94 -13.09 0.20
C ILE A 5 -9.43 -13.78 1.49
N THR A 6 -10.50 -13.28 2.10
CA THR A 6 -11.09 -13.93 3.29
C THR A 6 -11.77 -15.26 2.97
N GLN A 7 -12.41 -15.38 1.79
CA GLN A 7 -13.06 -16.62 1.35
C GLN A 7 -12.06 -17.76 1.14
N ILE A 8 -10.83 -17.45 0.70
CA ILE A 8 -9.75 -18.44 0.55
C ILE A 8 -8.95 -18.67 1.85
N GLY A 9 -9.45 -18.19 2.99
CA GLY A 9 -8.86 -18.45 4.32
C GLY A 9 -7.70 -17.53 4.71
N TRP A 10 -7.48 -16.43 3.99
CA TRP A 10 -6.44 -15.46 4.35
C TRP A 10 -7.02 -14.28 5.12
N HIS A 11 -6.26 -13.79 6.10
CA HIS A 11 -6.62 -12.64 6.91
C HIS A 11 -5.89 -11.38 6.44
N ILE A 12 -6.62 -10.27 6.35
CA ILE A 12 -6.08 -8.93 6.08
C ILE A 12 -6.05 -8.15 7.38
N LEU A 13 -4.86 -7.94 7.92
CA LEU A 13 -4.65 -7.22 9.17
C LEU A 13 -4.17 -5.79 8.90
N PHE A 14 -4.68 -4.85 9.68
CA PHE A 14 -4.11 -3.51 9.73
C PHE A 14 -2.80 -3.53 10.51
N ILE A 15 -1.75 -2.99 9.90
CA ILE A 15 -0.54 -2.62 10.63
C ILE A 15 -0.53 -1.09 10.68
N ALA A 16 -0.33 -0.53 11.86
CA ALA A 16 -0.23 0.91 12.02
C ALA A 16 0.82 1.49 11.05
N GLY A 17 0.46 2.58 10.37
CA GLY A 17 1.28 3.19 9.33
C GLY A 17 0.41 3.68 8.18
N GLU A 18 0.27 4.99 8.08
CA GLU A 18 -0.31 5.65 6.93
C GLU A 18 0.81 6.28 6.10
N PHE A 19 0.80 6.00 4.79
CA PHE A 19 1.71 6.58 3.82
C PHE A 19 0.96 7.63 3.03
N LYS A 20 1.54 8.82 2.98
CA LYS A 20 1.02 9.92 2.17
C LYS A 20 2.12 10.37 1.24
N ALA A 21 1.78 10.45 -0.04
CA ALA A 21 2.64 11.03 -1.05
C ALA A 21 1.82 11.91 -1.97
N ALA A 22 2.41 13.04 -2.37
CA ALA A 22 1.86 13.90 -3.39
C ALA A 22 2.94 14.28 -4.40
N GLY A 23 2.54 14.61 -5.61
CA GLY A 23 3.43 14.94 -6.70
C GLY A 23 2.74 15.81 -7.74
N TRP A 24 3.53 16.64 -8.40
CA TRP A 24 3.07 17.55 -9.44
C TRP A 24 3.79 17.23 -10.76
N SER A 25 3.07 17.35 -11.87
CA SER A 25 3.65 17.30 -13.21
C SER A 25 2.69 17.88 -14.23
N TRP A 26 3.24 18.39 -15.33
CA TRP A 26 2.50 18.73 -16.54
C TRP A 26 1.85 17.51 -17.21
N SER A 27 2.40 16.31 -16.98
CA SER A 27 1.80 15.04 -17.41
C SER A 27 1.15 14.31 -16.24
N PRO A 28 -0.15 13.98 -16.31
CA PRO A 28 -0.82 13.18 -15.30
C PRO A 28 -0.13 11.84 -15.04
N GLU A 29 0.38 11.19 -16.08
CA GLU A 29 1.04 9.89 -15.98
C GLU A 29 2.38 9.99 -15.25
N THR A 30 3.16 11.03 -15.54
CA THR A 30 4.40 11.32 -14.81
C THR A 30 4.12 11.65 -13.35
N ALA A 31 3.06 12.41 -13.04
CA ALA A 31 2.63 12.66 -11.67
C ALA A 31 2.25 11.35 -10.96
N ARG A 32 1.48 10.46 -11.61
CA ARG A 32 1.10 9.16 -11.05
C ARG A 32 2.32 8.31 -10.72
N ARG A 33 3.22 8.13 -11.70
CA ARG A 33 4.42 7.31 -11.54
C ARG A 33 5.30 7.82 -10.39
N LYS A 34 5.52 9.14 -10.30
CA LYS A 34 6.29 9.73 -9.20
C LYS A 34 5.67 9.44 -7.83
N VAL A 35 4.35 9.58 -7.70
CA VAL A 35 3.66 9.36 -6.42
C VAL A 35 3.64 7.89 -6.04
N ILE A 36 3.40 6.98 -6.99
CA ILE A 36 3.48 5.53 -6.76
C ILE A 36 4.87 5.14 -6.27
N LEU A 37 5.93 5.58 -6.97
CA LEU A 37 7.31 5.30 -6.56
C LEU A 37 7.61 5.82 -5.15
N ARG A 38 7.07 6.99 -4.76
CA ARG A 38 7.22 7.54 -3.41
C ARG A 38 6.52 6.68 -2.36
N ILE A 39 5.28 6.23 -2.61
CA ILE A 39 4.56 5.33 -1.71
C ILE A 39 5.31 4.00 -1.57
N THR A 40 5.76 3.42 -2.68
CA THR A 40 6.51 2.16 -2.66
C THR A 40 7.86 2.31 -1.93
N ALA A 41 8.57 3.42 -2.13
CA ALA A 41 9.83 3.68 -1.41
C ALA A 41 9.62 3.87 0.10
N GLN A 42 8.52 4.52 0.52
CA GLN A 42 8.14 4.58 1.94
C GLN A 42 7.80 3.20 2.49
N SER A 43 7.30 2.30 1.62
CA SER A 43 6.83 0.98 2.03
C SER A 43 7.91 -0.03 2.33
N THR A 44 9.02 0.01 1.60
CA THR A 44 10.15 -0.91 1.79
C THR A 44 10.81 -0.74 3.16
N ALA A 45 10.58 0.38 3.86
CA ALA A 45 11.11 0.63 5.20
C ALA A 45 10.32 -0.05 6.33
N ALA A 46 9.18 -0.69 6.06
CA ALA A 46 8.26 -1.14 7.09
C ALA A 46 7.88 -2.64 6.97
N LYS A 47 7.65 -3.25 8.14
CA LYS A 47 7.54 -4.71 8.38
C LYS A 47 6.22 -5.34 7.91
N TYR A 48 5.79 -5.08 6.69
CA TYR A 48 4.52 -5.57 6.17
C TYR A 48 4.67 -6.09 4.74
N ASN A 49 3.70 -6.88 4.27
CA ASN A 49 3.75 -7.50 2.94
C ASN A 49 2.75 -6.89 1.94
N CYS A 50 1.89 -5.97 2.38
CA CYS A 50 0.87 -5.36 1.55
C CYS A 50 0.73 -3.86 1.84
N VAL A 51 0.49 -3.08 0.79
CA VAL A 51 0.09 -1.67 0.87
C VAL A 51 -1.28 -1.53 0.24
N GLU A 52 -2.26 -1.08 1.03
CA GLU A 52 -3.58 -0.76 0.52
C GLU A 52 -3.67 0.73 0.21
N ILE A 53 -3.94 1.07 -1.06
CA ILE A 53 -4.28 2.44 -1.43
C ILE A 53 -5.70 2.74 -0.93
N ARG A 54 -5.82 3.73 -0.04
CA ARG A 54 -7.11 4.17 0.53
C ARG A 54 -7.77 5.25 -0.31
N GLN A 55 -6.96 6.19 -0.81
CA GLN A 55 -7.48 7.34 -1.51
C GLN A 55 -6.50 7.81 -2.57
N ILE A 56 -7.03 8.20 -3.72
CA ILE A 56 -6.31 8.89 -4.78
C ILE A 56 -7.04 10.21 -5.05
N GLU A 57 -6.34 11.32 -4.88
CA GLU A 57 -6.83 12.64 -5.23
C GLU A 57 -6.07 13.14 -6.46
N MET A 58 -6.81 13.64 -7.46
CA MET A 58 -6.21 14.29 -8.61
C MET A 58 -6.83 15.68 -8.78
N LYS A 59 -5.97 16.71 -8.84
CA LYS A 59 -6.38 18.10 -9.08
C LYS A 59 -5.57 18.67 -10.24
N LYS A 60 -6.20 19.47 -11.09
CA LYS A 60 -5.53 20.23 -12.16
C LYS A 60 -5.58 21.71 -11.82
N TRP A 61 -4.46 22.41 -11.96
CA TRP A 61 -4.36 23.84 -11.75
C TRP A 61 -3.40 24.45 -12.76
N LEU A 62 -3.89 25.38 -13.59
CA LEU A 62 -3.11 26.05 -14.64
C LEU A 62 -2.28 25.09 -15.53
N GLY A 63 -2.86 23.93 -15.91
CA GLY A 63 -2.19 22.91 -16.71
C GLY A 63 -1.26 21.97 -15.93
N LEU A 64 -0.92 22.29 -14.67
CA LEU A 64 -0.23 21.39 -13.76
C LEU A 64 -1.20 20.39 -13.13
N THR A 65 -0.85 19.12 -13.16
CA THR A 65 -1.59 18.05 -12.47
C THR A 65 -0.93 17.73 -11.14
N ARG A 66 -1.68 17.86 -10.03
CA ARG A 66 -1.35 17.34 -8.70
C ARG A 66 -2.01 16.00 -8.50
N ILE A 67 -1.25 15.02 -8.03
CA ILE A 67 -1.78 13.73 -7.57
C ILE A 67 -1.35 13.53 -6.12
N GLY A 68 -2.30 13.17 -5.27
CA GLY A 68 -2.09 12.74 -3.90
C GLY A 68 -2.56 11.30 -3.74
N ILE A 69 -1.79 10.47 -3.05
CA ILE A 69 -2.15 9.11 -2.70
C ILE A 69 -2.00 8.97 -1.19
N THR A 70 -3.05 8.45 -0.55
CA THR A 70 -3.03 7.97 0.82
C THR A 70 -3.10 6.45 0.79
N ALA A 71 -2.18 5.79 1.48
CA ALA A 71 -2.11 4.34 1.55
C ALA A 71 -1.86 3.88 3.00
N GLN A 72 -2.14 2.62 3.27
CA GLN A 72 -2.01 2.02 4.60
C GLN A 72 -1.26 0.70 4.53
N ALA A 73 -0.41 0.46 5.52
CA ALA A 73 0.26 -0.81 5.70
C ALA A 73 -0.76 -1.90 6.04
N ARG A 74 -0.64 -3.05 5.39
CA ARG A 74 -1.43 -4.25 5.64
C ARG A 74 -0.55 -5.47 5.72
N GLN A 75 -0.99 -6.44 6.50
CA GLN A 75 -0.46 -7.80 6.43
C GLN A 75 -1.53 -8.72 5.90
N ILE A 76 -1.18 -9.52 4.90
CA ILE A 76 -2.00 -10.62 4.42
C ILE A 76 -1.34 -11.92 4.86
N GLN A 77 -2.04 -12.77 5.61
CA GLN A 77 -1.48 -14.02 6.13
C GLN A 77 -2.59 -15.03 6.44
N VAL A 78 -2.25 -16.32 6.44
CA VAL A 78 -3.20 -17.42 6.70
C VAL A 78 -3.65 -17.49 8.17
N THR A 79 -2.86 -16.94 9.10
CA THR A 79 -3.23 -16.89 10.53
C THR A 79 -3.75 -15.51 10.94
N GLY A 80 -4.76 -15.46 11.80
CA GLY A 80 -5.25 -14.23 12.41
C GLY A 80 -4.29 -13.61 13.44
N MET A 81 -3.26 -14.34 13.88
CA MET A 81 -2.29 -13.84 14.84
C MET A 81 -1.11 -13.16 14.14
N LEU A 82 -0.75 -11.95 14.57
CA LEU A 82 0.52 -11.35 14.17
C LEU A 82 1.67 -12.23 14.69
N PRO A 83 2.63 -12.65 13.85
CA PRO A 83 3.74 -13.45 14.32
C PRO A 83 4.52 -12.66 15.38
N PRO A 84 4.93 -13.29 16.49
CA PRO A 84 5.84 -12.66 17.44
C PRO A 84 7.09 -12.21 16.67
N GLY A 85 7.53 -10.98 16.96
CA GLY A 85 8.51 -10.27 16.15
C GLY A 85 9.74 -11.12 15.79
N ARG A 86 10.08 -11.11 14.49
CA ARG A 86 11.19 -11.84 13.81
C ARG A 86 10.94 -13.30 13.42
N ALA A 87 9.71 -13.78 13.25
CA ALA A 87 9.52 -14.98 12.42
C ALA A 87 9.53 -14.57 10.93
N ARG A 88 10.52 -15.06 10.15
CA ARG A 88 10.42 -15.11 8.69
C ARG A 88 9.11 -15.83 8.37
N ILE A 89 8.29 -15.23 7.51
CA ILE A 89 7.07 -15.85 7.01
C ILE A 89 7.53 -17.06 6.19
N SER A 90 7.43 -18.25 6.78
CA SER A 90 7.60 -19.51 6.06
C SER A 90 6.35 -19.71 5.23
N TYR A 91 6.48 -19.63 3.92
CA TYR A 91 5.41 -20.08 3.03
C TYR A 91 5.28 -21.60 3.23
N ALA A 92 4.07 -22.07 3.49
CA ALA A 92 3.78 -23.49 3.43
C ALA A 92 3.94 -23.90 1.96
N SER A 93 5.03 -24.62 1.67
CA SER A 93 5.20 -25.35 0.44
C SER A 93 4.22 -26.53 0.47
N GLU A 94 3.32 -26.60 -0.51
CA GLU A 94 2.65 -27.86 -0.88
C GLU A 94 3.63 -28.77 -1.63
#